data_AF-A0A936MT20-F1
#
_entry.id   AF-A0A936MT20-F1
#
_cell.length_a   1.000
_cell.length_b   1.000
_cell.length_c   1.000
_cell.angle_alpha   90.00
_cell.angle_beta   90.00
_cell.angle_gamma   90.00
#
_symmetry.space_group_name_H-M   'P 1'
#
loop_
_entity.id
_entity.type
_entity.pdbx_description
1 polymer ?
#
loop_
_entity_poly.entity_id
_entity_poly.type
_entity_poly.pdbx_seq_one_letter_code
_entity_poly.pdbx_strand_id
1 'polypeptide(L)'
;MPSRAGLSVFGQTALFALFTALFLTGCDVGSPEYQPLDTPPLHLVDVSLHGVDAAGNTTTVTLTEANPVASTSDRIQTTSSLRLRFDRFLLPEDAIRQSICLRPSPDPVSTLQDCAQGVFLEPSYDPVRRIVTYRLPAMAALVADAKYWLTVLSPTDTSPFGFRAFDGARLEANVVLQFTTAVTNPPGGPVDPSLDDAAKRTVSEELFCVASACVTACGMDDLCKGKCAVSDSLPAGCGGCHSPIENGTAAMGLDLSAGNRIGAIIGRVANQTQMGAHADEPDTKPRRFGRAMPHVDPGNPGNSYLLYKMLVGPIYARSSAAADLAPGEIDRLRASVVVGLPMPPYDFYAIPESGVDALSTWISTGAHTPACP
;
A
#
# COMPACT_ATOMS: atom_id res chain seq x y z
N MET A 1 -42.03 58.46 70.22
CA MET A 1 -41.21 59.28 69.30
C MET A 1 -40.96 58.47 68.02
N PRO A 2 -40.95 59.14 66.87
CA PRO A 2 -41.73 58.81 65.66
C PRO A 2 -40.94 57.84 64.74
N SER A 3 -41.39 57.33 63.59
CA SER A 3 -42.30 57.87 62.58
C SER A 3 -42.54 56.82 61.47
N ARG A 4 -43.78 56.80 60.93
CA ARG A 4 -44.20 56.55 59.53
C ARG A 4 -43.91 55.17 58.90
N ALA A 5 -44.93 54.37 58.56
CA ALA A 5 -45.97 54.54 57.53
C ALA A 5 -45.47 54.30 56.09
N GLY A 6 -46.14 53.40 55.37
CA GLY A 6 -45.94 53.20 53.93
C GLY A 6 -46.63 51.96 53.37
N LEU A 7 -47.95 52.04 53.20
CA LEU A 7 -48.73 51.20 52.28
C LEU A 7 -48.18 51.36 50.84
N SER A 8 -48.08 50.28 50.06
CA SER A 8 -48.51 50.31 48.65
C SER A 8 -48.83 48.92 48.12
N VAL A 9 -50.05 48.82 47.61
CA VAL A 9 -50.62 47.83 46.70
C VAL A 9 -50.05 48.05 45.27
N PHE A 10 -50.37 47.15 44.34
CA PHE A 10 -50.03 47.06 42.90
C PHE A 10 -48.77 46.21 42.61
N GLY A 11 -48.75 45.26 41.68
CA GLY A 11 -49.69 44.92 40.61
C GLY A 11 -49.28 43.59 39.97
N GLN A 12 -50.29 42.84 39.53
CA GLN A 12 -50.16 41.68 38.65
C GLN A 12 -49.57 42.06 37.29
N THR A 13 -49.15 41.01 36.55
CA THR A 13 -48.73 40.93 35.14
C THR A 13 -47.28 41.31 34.81
N ALA A 14 -46.47 40.32 34.45
CA ALA A 14 -45.96 40.20 33.07
C ALA A 14 -45.10 38.93 32.87
N LEU A 15 -45.52 38.17 31.85
CA LEU A 15 -44.70 37.38 30.93
C LEU A 15 -43.76 36.30 31.46
N PHE A 16 -44.23 35.06 31.28
CA PHE A 16 -43.47 33.93 30.73
C PHE A 16 -42.12 34.33 30.11
N ALA A 17 -41.03 34.12 30.85
CA ALA A 17 -39.71 33.98 30.26
C ALA A 17 -39.69 32.65 29.49
N LEU A 18 -39.98 32.74 28.19
CA LEU A 18 -39.74 31.68 27.22
C LEU A 18 -38.25 31.32 27.30
N PHE A 19 -37.94 30.21 27.97
CA PHE A 19 -36.66 29.52 27.83
C PHE A 19 -36.62 28.94 26.41
N THR A 20 -36.35 29.79 25.43
CA THR A 20 -35.92 29.35 24.10
C THR A 20 -34.47 28.92 24.27
N ALA A 21 -34.26 27.74 24.85
CA ALA A 21 -33.05 26.99 24.63
C ALA A 21 -33.00 26.74 23.13
N LEU A 22 -32.24 27.59 22.43
CA LEU A 22 -31.83 27.35 21.06
C LEU A 22 -31.17 25.97 21.06
N PHE A 23 -31.91 24.96 20.64
CA PHE A 23 -31.36 23.72 20.14
C PHE A 23 -30.53 24.09 18.91
N LEU A 24 -29.30 24.57 19.14
CA LEU A 24 -28.20 24.39 18.20
C LEU A 24 -27.85 22.90 18.22
N THR A 25 -28.82 22.06 17.87
CA THR A 25 -28.57 20.78 17.22
C THR A 25 -27.97 21.17 15.88
N GLY A 26 -26.68 21.48 15.89
CA GLY A 26 -25.87 21.49 14.68
C GLY A 26 -26.03 20.10 14.09
N CYS A 27 -26.96 19.99 13.14
CA CYS A 27 -26.95 18.96 12.13
C CYS A 27 -25.65 19.18 11.33
N ASP A 28 -24.52 18.82 11.94
CA ASP A 28 -23.27 18.61 11.22
C ASP A 28 -23.43 17.29 10.46
N VAL A 29 -24.32 17.35 9.47
CA VAL A 29 -24.63 16.31 8.49
C VAL A 29 -23.79 16.61 7.25
N GLY A 30 -22.56 17.09 7.43
CA GLY A 30 -21.53 16.84 6.45
C GLY A 30 -21.16 15.37 6.59
N SER A 31 -21.36 14.55 5.56
CA SER A 31 -20.71 13.23 5.57
C SER A 31 -19.21 13.53 5.70
N PRO A 32 -18.51 13.05 6.75
CA PRO A 32 -17.06 13.26 6.89
C PRO A 32 -16.27 12.74 5.68
N GLU A 33 -16.94 12.00 4.80
CA GLU A 33 -16.50 11.51 3.50
C GLU A 33 -16.28 12.60 2.42
N TYR A 34 -16.75 13.85 2.58
CA TYR A 34 -16.64 14.91 1.56
C TYR A 34 -15.79 16.12 1.97
N GLN A 35 -15.26 16.17 3.18
CA GLN A 35 -14.35 17.26 3.54
C GLN A 35 -13.00 16.96 2.90
N PRO A 36 -12.46 17.87 2.04
CA PRO A 36 -11.10 17.74 1.54
C PRO A 36 -10.19 17.65 2.75
N LEU A 37 -9.56 16.50 2.94
CA LEU A 37 -8.52 16.36 3.96
C LEU A 37 -7.33 17.18 3.47
N ASP A 38 -6.80 18.04 4.33
CA ASP A 38 -5.52 18.71 4.10
C ASP A 38 -4.40 17.67 4.20
N THR A 39 -4.22 16.92 3.12
CA THR A 39 -3.27 15.81 3.03
C THR A 39 -2.01 16.31 2.36
N PRO A 40 -0.81 15.98 2.90
CA PRO A 40 0.43 16.36 2.26
C PRO A 40 0.51 15.77 0.84
N PRO A 41 1.13 16.47 -0.12
CA PRO A 41 1.29 15.95 -1.46
C PRO A 41 2.06 14.62 -1.45
N LEU A 42 1.81 13.82 -2.47
CA LEU A 42 2.59 12.63 -2.77
C LEU A 42 3.94 13.06 -3.37
N HIS A 43 5.04 12.39 -3.01
CA HIS A 43 6.34 12.60 -3.66
C HIS A 43 6.89 11.31 -4.23
N LEU A 44 7.57 11.45 -5.37
CA LEU A 44 8.42 10.41 -5.91
C LEU A 44 9.78 10.49 -5.20
N VAL A 45 10.10 9.48 -4.40
CA VAL A 45 11.38 9.44 -3.67
C VAL A 45 12.52 9.14 -4.65
N ASP A 46 12.38 8.07 -5.41
CA ASP A 46 13.35 7.69 -6.43
C ASP A 46 12.76 6.76 -7.50
N VAL A 47 13.51 6.65 -8.60
CA VAL A 47 13.32 5.62 -9.62
C VAL A 47 14.61 4.82 -9.76
N SER A 48 14.53 3.54 -9.49
CA SER A 48 15.65 2.61 -9.60
C SER A 48 15.52 1.77 -10.87
N LEU A 49 16.61 1.70 -11.64
CA LEU A 49 16.74 0.92 -12.88
C LEU A 49 18.01 0.07 -12.82
N HIS A 50 18.02 -1.04 -13.56
CA HIS A 50 19.22 -1.86 -13.73
C HIS A 50 20.03 -1.36 -14.91
N GLY A 51 21.30 -1.05 -14.66
CA GLY A 51 22.23 -0.55 -15.65
C GLY A 51 23.51 -1.37 -15.75
N VAL A 52 24.43 -0.83 -16.54
CA VAL A 52 25.82 -1.22 -16.64
C VAL A 52 26.69 0.02 -16.49
N ASP A 53 27.76 -0.11 -15.72
CA ASP A 53 28.78 0.94 -15.57
C ASP A 53 29.73 0.98 -16.78
N ALA A 54 30.68 1.92 -16.76
CA ALA A 54 31.68 2.06 -17.81
C ALA A 54 32.60 0.83 -17.97
N ALA A 55 32.69 -0.03 -16.95
CA ALA A 55 33.45 -1.28 -16.98
C ALA A 55 32.60 -2.48 -17.45
N GLY A 56 31.31 -2.27 -17.73
CA GLY A 56 30.38 -3.32 -18.16
C GLY A 56 29.80 -4.15 -17.02
N ASN A 57 30.05 -3.78 -15.76
CA ASN A 57 29.46 -4.48 -14.62
C ASN A 57 28.00 -4.05 -14.43
N THR A 58 27.15 -4.98 -14.01
CA THR A 58 25.77 -4.64 -13.66
C THR A 58 25.76 -3.72 -12.44
N THR A 59 24.96 -2.66 -12.51
CA THR A 59 24.78 -1.68 -11.43
C THR A 59 23.31 -1.31 -11.29
N THR A 60 22.96 -0.65 -10.19
CA THR A 60 21.66 0.00 -10.02
C THR A 60 21.83 1.50 -10.23
N VAL A 61 21.08 2.06 -11.17
CA VAL A 61 21.02 3.49 -11.42
C VAL A 61 19.78 4.05 -10.74
N THR A 62 19.96 5.06 -9.90
CA THR A 62 18.87 5.71 -9.18
C THR A 62 18.71 7.14 -9.69
N LEU A 63 17.48 7.49 -10.09
CA LEU A 63 17.09 8.82 -10.53
C LEU A 63 16.17 9.44 -9.49
N THR A 64 16.27 10.75 -9.28
CA THR A 64 15.38 11.50 -8.38
C THR A 64 14.95 12.79 -9.05
N GLU A 65 13.98 13.51 -8.48
CA GLU A 65 13.61 14.84 -8.98
C GLU A 65 14.80 15.82 -8.96
N ALA A 66 15.66 15.72 -7.93
CA ALA A 66 16.87 16.53 -7.82
C ALA A 66 17.98 16.11 -8.80
N ASN A 67 18.01 14.84 -9.21
CA ASN A 67 18.96 14.28 -10.17
C ASN A 67 18.19 13.52 -11.28
N PRO A 68 17.50 14.24 -12.19
CA PRO A 68 16.53 13.63 -13.08
C PRO A 68 17.15 12.94 -14.30
N VAL A 69 18.47 13.02 -14.48
CA VAL A 69 19.16 12.49 -15.66
C VAL A 69 20.25 11.54 -15.19
N ALA A 70 20.24 10.31 -15.71
CA ALA A 70 21.32 9.35 -15.49
C ALA A 70 22.67 9.91 -15.95
N SER A 71 23.77 9.53 -15.27
CA SER A 71 25.12 9.86 -15.73
C SER A 71 25.36 9.31 -17.15
N THR A 72 26.17 10.00 -17.94
CA THR A 72 26.54 9.53 -19.30
C THR A 72 27.35 8.23 -19.30
N SER A 73 28.00 7.92 -18.17
CA SER A 73 28.71 6.66 -17.92
C SER A 73 27.77 5.48 -17.67
N ASP A 74 26.54 5.75 -17.25
CA ASP A 74 25.62 4.74 -16.77
C ASP A 74 24.64 4.42 -17.89
N ARG A 75 24.62 3.16 -18.32
CA ARG A 75 23.74 2.72 -19.40
C ARG A 75 22.71 1.74 -18.88
N ILE A 76 21.44 2.02 -19.11
CA ILE A 76 20.35 1.16 -18.61
C ILE A 76 20.22 -0.08 -19.48
N GLN A 77 20.06 -1.25 -18.87
CA GLN A 77 19.83 -2.47 -19.64
C GLN A 77 18.51 -2.35 -20.41
N THR A 78 18.46 -2.82 -21.66
CA THR A 78 17.24 -2.73 -22.47
C THR A 78 16.09 -3.57 -21.93
N THR A 79 16.38 -4.53 -21.04
CA THR A 79 15.41 -5.37 -20.33
C THR A 79 15.16 -4.92 -18.89
N SER A 80 15.58 -3.70 -18.52
CA SER A 80 15.36 -3.18 -17.18
C SER A 80 13.88 -2.97 -16.89
N SER A 81 13.46 -3.29 -15.67
CA SER A 81 12.23 -2.77 -15.09
C SER A 81 12.45 -1.32 -14.60
N LEU A 82 11.37 -0.61 -14.33
CA LEU A 82 11.40 0.67 -13.63
C LEU A 82 10.74 0.51 -12.25
N ARG A 83 11.47 0.79 -11.18
CA ARG A 83 10.96 0.71 -9.80
C ARG A 83 10.81 2.11 -9.23
N LEU A 84 9.57 2.58 -9.12
CA LEU A 84 9.22 3.92 -8.62
C LEU A 84 8.86 3.80 -7.14
N ARG A 85 9.60 4.48 -6.26
CA ARG A 85 9.34 4.48 -4.82
C ARG A 85 8.72 5.79 -4.38
N PHE A 86 7.72 5.71 -3.50
CA PHE A 86 6.98 6.87 -3.00
C PHE A 86 7.09 7.00 -1.47
N ASP A 87 6.92 8.22 -0.97
CA ASP A 87 6.95 8.55 0.46
C ASP A 87 5.62 8.28 1.17
N ARG A 88 4.55 7.96 0.42
CA ARG A 88 3.21 7.66 0.92
C ARG A 88 2.68 6.35 0.35
N PHE A 89 1.70 5.72 1.02
CA PHE A 89 1.03 4.56 0.45
C PHE A 89 0.12 4.99 -0.70
N LEU A 90 0.18 4.27 -1.81
CA LEU A 90 -0.56 4.60 -3.01
C LEU A 90 -1.98 4.06 -2.96
N LEU A 91 -2.85 4.73 -3.71
CA LEU A 91 -4.12 4.16 -4.11
C LEU A 91 -3.85 3.07 -5.17
N PRO A 92 -4.21 1.80 -4.92
CA PRO A 92 -3.81 0.68 -5.79
C PRO A 92 -4.36 0.78 -7.22
N GLU A 93 -5.57 1.34 -7.39
CA GLU A 93 -6.18 1.56 -8.72
C GLU A 93 -5.44 2.60 -9.56
N ASP A 94 -4.59 3.41 -8.95
CA ASP A 94 -3.73 4.37 -9.65
C ASP A 94 -2.33 3.80 -9.92
N ALA A 95 -1.97 2.62 -9.40
CA ALA A 95 -0.72 1.94 -9.74
C ALA A 95 -0.86 1.14 -11.05
N ILE A 96 -1.29 1.84 -12.11
CA ILE A 96 -1.62 1.28 -13.41
C ILE A 96 -0.67 1.78 -14.50
N ARG A 97 -0.76 1.18 -15.69
CA ARG A 97 0.05 1.54 -16.86
C ARG A 97 -0.11 3.00 -17.25
N GLN A 98 -1.33 3.52 -17.12
CA GLN A 98 -1.71 4.87 -17.51
C GLN A 98 -1.12 5.97 -16.61
N SER A 99 -0.50 5.61 -15.48
CA SER A 99 0.03 6.59 -14.53
C SER A 99 1.44 7.08 -14.86
N ILE A 100 2.06 6.49 -15.88
CA ILE A 100 3.33 6.94 -16.43
C ILE A 100 3.30 7.00 -17.96
N CYS A 101 4.27 7.70 -18.53
CA CYS A 101 4.61 7.66 -19.93
C CYS A 101 6.12 7.39 -20.09
N LEU A 102 6.51 6.32 -20.78
CA LEU A 102 7.90 6.06 -21.14
C LEU A 102 8.05 6.11 -22.65
N ARG A 103 8.89 7.00 -23.19
CA ARG A 103 9.08 7.11 -24.65
C ARG A 103 10.48 7.59 -25.06
N PRO A 104 10.94 7.28 -26.28
CA PRO A 104 12.19 7.78 -26.82
C PRO A 104 12.01 9.14 -27.53
N SER A 105 11.24 10.06 -26.93
CA SER A 105 11.00 11.41 -27.47
C SER A 105 11.14 12.46 -26.36
N PRO A 106 11.82 13.60 -26.64
CA PRO A 106 11.96 14.71 -25.71
C PRO A 106 10.72 15.60 -25.61
N ASP A 107 9.69 15.36 -26.44
CA ASP A 107 8.49 16.19 -26.42
C ASP A 107 7.87 16.21 -25.01
N PRO A 108 7.29 17.32 -24.55
CA PRO A 108 6.62 17.36 -23.25
C PRO A 108 5.41 16.41 -23.17
N VAL A 109 5.17 15.82 -21.99
CA VAL A 109 3.96 15.05 -21.68
C VAL A 109 3.24 15.75 -20.52
N SER A 110 2.11 16.38 -20.82
CA SER A 110 1.26 17.00 -19.79
C SER A 110 0.16 16.06 -19.33
N THR A 111 -0.36 15.25 -20.26
CA THR A 111 -1.43 14.27 -20.04
C THR A 111 -1.10 12.94 -20.71
N LEU A 112 -1.86 11.88 -20.40
CA LEU A 112 -1.68 10.57 -21.05
C LEU A 112 -1.87 10.65 -22.58
N GLN A 113 -2.74 11.54 -23.06
CA GLN A 113 -2.99 11.74 -24.50
C GLN A 113 -1.75 12.21 -25.25
N ASP A 114 -0.86 12.93 -24.56
CA ASP A 114 0.42 13.37 -25.14
C ASP A 114 1.41 12.21 -25.26
N CYS A 115 1.18 11.08 -24.59
CA CYS A 115 2.04 9.90 -24.59
C CYS A 115 1.91 9.06 -25.87
N ALA A 116 2.04 9.71 -27.04
CA ALA A 116 2.11 9.01 -28.31
C ALA A 116 3.35 8.09 -28.34
N GLN A 117 3.17 6.86 -28.82
CA GLN A 117 4.24 5.85 -28.96
C GLN A 117 4.91 5.44 -27.64
N GLY A 118 4.17 5.50 -26.53
CA GLY A 118 4.65 5.02 -25.24
C GLY A 118 5.00 3.53 -25.26
N VAL A 119 6.03 3.17 -24.50
CA VAL A 119 6.41 1.77 -24.25
C VAL A 119 5.32 1.11 -23.42
N PHE A 120 4.89 -0.08 -23.85
CA PHE A 120 3.96 -0.90 -23.07
C PHE A 120 4.68 -1.50 -21.86
N LEU A 121 4.10 -1.31 -20.67
CA LEU A 121 4.64 -1.78 -19.41
C LEU A 121 3.54 -2.45 -18.56
N GLU A 122 3.93 -3.44 -17.78
CA GLU A 122 3.10 -4.21 -16.85
C GLU A 122 3.39 -3.76 -15.42
N PRO A 123 2.46 -3.04 -14.76
CA PRO A 123 2.66 -2.55 -13.40
C PRO A 123 2.40 -3.63 -12.35
N SER A 124 3.11 -3.54 -11.22
CA SER A 124 2.77 -4.22 -9.97
C SER A 124 3.12 -3.33 -8.79
N TYR A 125 2.25 -3.23 -7.79
CA TYR A 125 2.48 -2.39 -6.61
C TYR A 125 2.78 -3.24 -5.38
N ASP A 126 3.91 -2.97 -4.71
CA ASP A 126 4.25 -3.50 -3.39
C ASP A 126 4.06 -2.39 -2.32
N PRO A 127 3.01 -2.47 -1.49
CA PRO A 127 2.75 -1.45 -0.49
C PRO A 127 3.72 -1.50 0.69
N VAL A 128 4.45 -2.61 0.91
CA VAL A 128 5.41 -2.71 2.01
C VAL A 128 6.55 -1.73 1.80
N ARG A 129 7.07 -1.65 0.57
CA ARG A 129 8.16 -0.73 0.21
C ARG A 129 7.67 0.52 -0.49
N ARG A 130 6.36 0.62 -0.74
CA ARG A 130 5.72 1.68 -1.54
C ARG A 130 6.34 1.79 -2.93
N ILE A 131 6.61 0.65 -3.55
CA ILE A 131 7.26 0.55 -4.86
C ILE A 131 6.27 0.10 -5.91
N VAL A 132 6.15 0.85 -7.00
CA VAL A 132 5.49 0.41 -8.23
C VAL A 132 6.57 -0.05 -9.19
N THR A 133 6.52 -1.32 -9.57
CA THR A 133 7.42 -1.89 -10.57
C THR A 133 6.71 -1.96 -11.90
N TYR A 134 7.28 -1.31 -12.92
CA TYR A 134 6.85 -1.41 -14.31
C TYR A 134 7.79 -2.34 -15.06
N ARG A 135 7.28 -3.50 -15.47
CA ARG A 135 8.03 -4.50 -16.23
C ARG A 135 7.73 -4.39 -17.71
N LEU A 136 8.72 -4.70 -18.55
CA LEU A 136 8.47 -4.97 -19.96
C LEU A 136 7.78 -6.33 -20.09
N PRO A 137 6.87 -6.51 -21.06
CA PRO A 137 6.34 -7.83 -21.38
C PRO A 137 7.46 -8.83 -21.67
N ALA A 138 7.19 -10.13 -21.48
CA ALA A 138 8.14 -11.18 -21.80
C ALA A 138 8.64 -11.02 -23.25
N MET A 139 9.96 -11.16 -23.44
CA MET A 139 10.66 -11.01 -24.73
C MET A 139 10.65 -9.60 -25.33
N ALA A 140 10.07 -8.59 -24.67
CA ALA A 140 10.21 -7.19 -25.08
C ALA A 140 11.50 -6.58 -24.54
N ALA A 141 12.03 -5.60 -25.26
CA ALA A 141 13.18 -4.81 -24.86
C ALA A 141 13.01 -3.36 -25.33
N LEU A 142 13.58 -2.42 -24.57
CA LEU A 142 13.79 -1.06 -25.04
C LEU A 142 14.75 -1.06 -26.25
N VAL A 143 14.64 -0.03 -27.09
CA VAL A 143 15.55 0.16 -28.22
C VAL A 143 16.95 0.41 -27.66
N ALA A 144 17.94 -0.33 -28.15
CA ALA A 144 19.33 -0.18 -27.73
C ALA A 144 19.89 1.21 -28.09
N ASP A 145 20.80 1.71 -27.24
CA ASP A 145 21.42 3.04 -27.38
C ASP A 145 20.44 4.21 -27.64
N ALA A 146 19.23 4.11 -27.10
CA ALA A 146 18.23 5.16 -27.21
C ALA A 146 18.09 5.91 -25.88
N LYS A 147 17.88 7.22 -25.98
CA LYS A 147 17.52 8.06 -24.83
C LYS A 147 16.01 7.98 -24.61
N TYR A 148 15.62 7.74 -23.36
CA TYR A 148 14.24 7.65 -22.93
C TYR A 148 13.89 8.77 -21.94
N TRP A 149 12.64 9.22 -22.04
CA TRP A 149 11.99 10.13 -21.11
C TRP A 149 10.88 9.37 -20.41
N LEU A 150 10.99 9.27 -19.08
CA LEU A 150 9.95 8.77 -18.19
C LEU A 150 9.22 9.98 -17.60
N THR A 151 7.94 10.10 -17.88
CA THR A 151 7.05 11.06 -17.21
C THR A 151 6.17 10.30 -16.22
N VAL A 152 6.29 10.64 -14.94
CA VAL A 152 5.38 10.21 -13.87
C VAL A 152 4.26 11.24 -13.79
N LEU A 153 3.02 10.81 -14.04
CA LEU A 153 1.89 11.73 -14.20
C LEU A 153 1.26 12.10 -12.86
N SER A 154 0.94 13.38 -12.70
CA SER A 154 0.05 13.88 -11.66
C SER A 154 -1.38 14.00 -12.22
N PRO A 155 -2.40 13.43 -11.55
CA PRO A 155 -3.77 13.52 -12.02
C PRO A 155 -4.34 14.94 -11.90
N THR A 156 -5.10 15.34 -12.92
CA THR A 156 -5.81 16.61 -13.02
C THR A 156 -7.30 16.39 -13.27
N ASP A 157 -8.10 17.46 -13.21
CA ASP A 157 -9.54 17.40 -13.48
C ASP A 157 -9.85 16.94 -14.93
N THR A 158 -8.94 17.21 -15.86
CA THR A 158 -9.09 16.86 -17.28
C THR A 158 -8.40 15.54 -17.64
N SER A 159 -7.48 15.06 -16.81
CA SER A 159 -6.76 13.80 -16.98
C SER A 159 -6.68 13.07 -15.64
N PRO A 160 -7.58 12.11 -15.37
CA PRO A 160 -7.65 11.44 -14.07
C PRO A 160 -6.50 10.44 -13.84
N PHE A 161 -5.65 10.22 -14.84
CA PHE A 161 -4.53 9.29 -14.78
C PHE A 161 -3.30 9.92 -14.11
N GLY A 162 -2.61 9.11 -13.30
CA GLY A 162 -1.47 9.52 -12.50
C GLY A 162 -1.50 8.86 -11.14
N PHE A 163 -0.54 9.19 -10.29
CA PHE A 163 -0.48 8.63 -8.94
C PHE A 163 -1.22 9.47 -7.91
N ARG A 164 -2.00 8.80 -7.06
CA ARG A 164 -2.49 9.33 -5.79
C ARG A 164 -2.02 8.47 -4.64
N ALA A 165 -1.82 9.09 -3.48
CA ALA A 165 -1.80 8.41 -2.21
C ALA A 165 -3.20 7.82 -1.92
N PHE A 166 -3.28 6.89 -0.98
CA PHE A 166 -4.53 6.20 -0.63
C PHE A 166 -5.65 7.16 -0.15
N ASP A 167 -5.30 8.35 0.32
CA ASP A 167 -6.24 9.40 0.74
C ASP A 167 -6.54 10.43 -0.37
N GLY A 168 -6.08 10.17 -1.60
CA GLY A 168 -6.37 10.98 -2.77
C GLY A 168 -5.33 12.08 -3.06
N ALA A 169 -4.36 12.30 -2.18
CA ALA A 169 -3.31 13.30 -2.42
C ALA A 169 -2.51 12.96 -3.67
N ARG A 170 -2.31 13.94 -4.55
CA ARG A 170 -1.58 13.78 -5.82
C ARG A 170 -0.13 14.26 -5.70
N LEU A 171 0.67 13.92 -6.71
CA LEU A 171 1.95 14.59 -6.98
C LEU A 171 1.71 16.10 -7.21
N GLU A 172 2.63 16.97 -6.80
CA GLU A 172 2.49 18.42 -7.04
C GLU A 172 2.49 18.76 -8.53
N ALA A 173 3.30 18.05 -9.31
CA ALA A 173 3.43 18.19 -10.76
C ALA A 173 3.85 16.86 -11.41
N ASN A 174 3.86 16.82 -12.74
CA ASN A 174 4.48 15.70 -13.47
C ASN A 174 5.99 15.69 -13.19
N VAL A 175 6.55 14.50 -12.95
CA VAL A 175 8.00 14.32 -12.77
C VAL A 175 8.59 13.75 -14.05
N VAL A 176 9.66 14.36 -14.58
CA VAL A 176 10.32 13.93 -15.82
C VAL A 176 11.74 13.46 -15.54
N LEU A 177 12.03 12.21 -15.87
CA LEU A 177 13.31 11.56 -15.67
C LEU A 177 13.87 11.05 -17.00
N GLN A 178 15.19 10.96 -17.12
CA GLN A 178 15.86 10.64 -18.38
C GLN A 178 16.97 9.62 -18.16
N PHE A 179 17.07 8.67 -19.08
CA PHE A 179 18.16 7.71 -19.10
C PHE A 179 18.47 7.27 -20.53
N THR A 180 19.64 6.68 -20.74
CA THR A 180 20.02 6.11 -22.03
C THR A 180 20.27 4.63 -21.86
N THR A 181 19.75 3.82 -22.77
CA THR A 181 19.97 2.37 -22.73
C THR A 181 21.36 1.98 -23.20
N ALA A 182 21.80 0.79 -22.81
CA ALA A 182 23.02 0.16 -23.31
C ALA A 182 22.87 -0.28 -24.77
N VAL A 183 24.01 -0.42 -25.45
CA VAL A 183 24.08 -0.99 -26.81
C VAL A 183 23.78 -2.49 -26.76
N THR A 184 24.29 -3.17 -25.74
CA THR A 184 24.11 -4.60 -25.49
C THR A 184 23.92 -4.84 -24.00
N ASN A 185 23.03 -5.76 -23.63
CA ASN A 185 22.91 -6.19 -22.25
C ASN A 185 24.05 -7.16 -21.90
N PRO A 186 24.53 -7.15 -20.65
CA PRO A 186 25.44 -8.19 -20.18
C PRO A 186 24.74 -9.56 -20.22
N PRO A 187 25.49 -10.66 -20.40
CA PRO A 187 24.93 -12.00 -20.30
C PRO A 187 24.34 -12.22 -18.89
N GLY A 188 23.10 -12.72 -18.80
CA GLY A 188 22.41 -12.88 -17.52
C GLY A 188 20.87 -12.84 -17.57
N GLY A 189 20.27 -12.49 -18.71
CA GLY A 189 18.81 -12.48 -18.88
C GLY A 189 18.14 -11.22 -18.30
N PRO A 190 16.80 -11.11 -18.37
CA PRO A 190 16.07 -9.98 -17.81
C PRO A 190 16.33 -9.86 -16.31
N VAL A 191 16.48 -8.62 -15.81
CA VAL A 191 16.88 -8.40 -14.41
C VAL A 191 15.73 -8.62 -13.42
N ASP A 192 14.49 -8.63 -13.91
CA ASP A 192 13.29 -8.97 -13.16
C ASP A 192 12.43 -9.99 -13.93
N PRO A 193 12.85 -11.26 -14.02
CA PRO A 193 12.02 -12.28 -14.64
C PRO A 193 10.71 -12.42 -13.85
N SER A 194 9.60 -12.72 -14.54
CA SER A 194 8.42 -13.21 -13.83
C SER A 194 8.86 -14.45 -13.05
N LEU A 195 8.48 -14.53 -11.77
CA LEU A 195 8.73 -15.75 -11.01
C LEU A 195 8.05 -16.92 -11.71
N ASP A 196 8.82 -17.96 -12.03
CA ASP A 196 8.25 -19.21 -12.54
C ASP A 196 7.46 -19.91 -11.44
N ASP A 197 6.70 -20.94 -11.81
CA ASP A 197 5.82 -21.63 -10.85
C ASP A 197 6.62 -22.33 -9.73
N ALA A 198 7.88 -22.70 -9.98
CA ALA A 198 8.77 -23.23 -8.97
C ALA A 198 9.16 -22.17 -7.95
N ALA A 199 9.55 -20.97 -8.39
CA ALA A 199 9.89 -19.86 -7.51
C ALA A 199 8.68 -19.36 -6.71
N LYS A 200 7.49 -19.26 -7.33
CA LYS A 200 6.23 -18.95 -6.63
C LYS A 200 5.93 -19.97 -5.54
N ARG A 201 6.13 -21.25 -5.85
CA ARG A 201 5.97 -22.35 -4.89
C ARG A 201 6.97 -22.23 -3.75
N THR A 202 8.24 -21.96 -4.02
CA THR A 202 9.28 -21.76 -2.99
C THR A 202 8.91 -20.63 -2.03
N VAL A 203 8.47 -19.47 -2.54
CA VAL A 203 8.00 -18.35 -1.71
C VAL A 203 6.86 -18.79 -0.78
N SER A 204 5.92 -19.57 -1.31
CA SER A 204 4.78 -20.04 -0.55
C SER A 204 5.19 -21.10 0.51
N GLU A 205 6.04 -22.06 0.14
CA GLU A 205 6.58 -23.06 1.06
C GLU A 205 7.45 -22.43 2.15
N GLU A 206 8.17 -21.36 1.84
CA GLU A 206 8.95 -20.60 2.81
C GLU A 206 8.05 -20.02 3.91
N LEU A 207 6.96 -19.35 3.52
CA LEU A 207 6.02 -18.69 4.44
C LEU A 207 5.21 -19.68 5.29
N PHE A 208 4.82 -20.84 4.72
CA PHE A 208 3.89 -21.76 5.38
C PHE A 208 4.50 -23.05 5.93
N CYS A 209 5.56 -23.57 5.30
CA CYS A 209 6.10 -24.89 5.65
C CYS A 209 7.47 -24.76 6.32
N VAL A 210 8.41 -24.08 5.67
CA VAL A 210 9.80 -23.96 6.16
C VAL A 210 9.86 -23.10 7.41
N ALA A 211 9.16 -21.96 7.42
CA ALA A 211 9.08 -21.09 8.59
C ALA A 211 8.58 -21.85 9.82
N SER A 212 7.49 -22.60 9.69
CA SER A 212 6.93 -23.39 10.80
C SER A 212 7.88 -24.50 11.26
N ALA A 213 8.58 -25.17 10.35
CA ALA A 213 9.56 -26.20 10.72
C ALA A 213 10.78 -25.62 11.44
N CYS A 214 11.32 -24.49 10.97
CA CYS A 214 12.46 -23.81 11.60
C CYS A 214 12.11 -23.33 13.02
N VAL A 215 10.99 -22.63 13.16
CA VAL A 215 10.50 -22.14 14.46
C VAL A 215 10.24 -23.29 15.43
N THR A 216 9.64 -24.39 14.95
CA THR A 216 9.40 -25.60 15.75
C THR A 216 10.71 -26.23 16.22
N ALA A 217 11.72 -26.34 15.34
CA ALA A 217 13.03 -26.89 15.68
C ALA A 217 13.77 -26.04 16.73
N CYS A 218 13.55 -24.73 16.74
CA CYS A 218 14.10 -23.80 17.74
C CYS A 218 13.41 -23.89 19.13
N GLY A 219 12.21 -24.46 19.21
CA GLY A 219 11.48 -24.58 20.48
C GLY A 219 11.21 -23.23 21.15
N MET A 220 11.78 -23.02 22.36
CA MET A 220 11.65 -21.77 23.13
C MET A 220 12.85 -20.83 22.99
N ASP A 221 13.83 -21.14 22.13
CA ASP A 221 15.01 -20.30 21.91
C ASP A 221 14.69 -19.16 20.91
N ASP A 222 14.41 -17.96 21.44
CA ASP A 222 14.10 -16.78 20.63
C ASP A 222 15.30 -16.31 19.77
N LEU A 223 16.54 -16.55 20.22
CA LEU A 223 17.74 -16.25 19.42
C LEU A 223 17.86 -17.20 18.23
N CYS A 224 17.42 -18.45 18.38
CA CYS A 224 17.32 -19.40 17.28
C CYS A 224 16.21 -18.99 16.31
N LYS A 225 15.01 -18.66 16.80
CA LYS A 225 13.86 -18.24 15.95
C LYS A 225 14.20 -17.01 15.12
N GLY A 226 14.90 -16.04 15.69
CA GLY A 226 15.37 -14.84 14.98
C GLY A 226 16.33 -15.12 13.81
N LYS A 227 16.87 -16.34 13.68
CA LYS A 227 17.71 -16.77 12.54
C LYS A 227 16.91 -17.48 11.44
N CYS A 228 15.65 -17.81 11.67
CA CYS A 228 14.78 -18.33 10.61
C CYS A 228 14.52 -17.23 9.57
N ALA A 229 14.51 -17.58 8.28
CA ALA A 229 14.29 -16.61 7.20
C ALA A 229 12.98 -15.82 7.39
N VAL A 230 11.94 -16.53 7.83
CA VAL A 230 10.72 -15.97 8.39
C VAL A 230 10.63 -16.47 9.84
N SER A 231 10.85 -15.58 10.80
CA SER A 231 10.92 -15.95 12.22
C SER A 231 9.56 -16.31 12.84
N ASP A 232 8.47 -16.03 12.13
CA ASP A 232 7.13 -16.52 12.44
C ASP A 232 6.31 -16.70 11.16
N SER A 233 5.92 -17.94 10.88
CA SER A 233 4.89 -18.23 9.88
C SER A 233 3.56 -17.56 10.26
N LEU A 234 2.70 -17.24 9.29
CA LEU A 234 1.37 -16.70 9.57
C LEU A 234 0.59 -17.55 10.60
N PRO A 235 0.57 -18.90 10.53
CA PRO A 235 -0.08 -19.70 11.57
C PRO A 235 0.57 -19.65 12.93
N ALA A 236 1.89 -19.62 13.01
CA ALA A 236 2.60 -19.54 14.30
C ALA A 236 2.38 -18.18 14.98
N GLY A 237 2.54 -17.08 14.24
CA GLY A 237 2.46 -15.72 14.78
C GLY A 237 1.02 -15.24 15.03
N CYS A 238 0.08 -15.61 14.14
CA CYS A 238 -1.28 -15.09 14.18
C CYS A 238 -2.33 -16.15 14.49
N GLY A 239 -2.07 -17.43 14.20
CA GLY A 239 -3.06 -18.51 14.26
C GLY A 239 -3.64 -18.75 15.65
N GLY A 240 -2.91 -18.47 16.73
CA GLY A 240 -3.44 -18.58 18.10
C GLY A 240 -4.65 -17.67 18.34
N CYS A 241 -4.54 -16.39 17.97
CA CYS A 241 -5.62 -15.41 18.13
C CYS A 241 -6.65 -15.46 16.98
N HIS A 242 -6.21 -15.91 15.81
CA HIS A 242 -7.02 -16.05 14.60
C HIS A 242 -7.42 -17.50 14.34
N SER A 243 -7.57 -18.30 15.40
CA SER A 243 -8.13 -19.65 15.33
C SER A 243 -9.64 -19.62 15.48
N PRO A 244 -10.36 -20.64 14.99
CA PRO A 244 -11.74 -20.85 15.36
C PRO A 244 -11.88 -20.90 16.89
N ILE A 245 -12.67 -20.00 17.47
CA ILE A 245 -13.08 -20.11 18.87
C ILE A 245 -14.07 -21.28 19.02
N GLU A 246 -14.50 -21.63 20.24
CA GLU A 246 -15.33 -22.81 20.56
C GLU A 246 -16.57 -23.02 19.64
N ASN A 247 -17.06 -21.97 19.00
CA ASN A 247 -18.19 -22.02 18.05
C ASN A 247 -17.77 -22.26 16.58
N GLY A 248 -16.51 -22.57 16.30
CA GLY A 248 -16.00 -22.91 14.97
C GLY A 248 -15.81 -21.73 14.02
N THR A 249 -16.01 -20.49 14.46
CA THR A 249 -15.83 -19.28 13.64
C THR A 249 -14.56 -18.55 14.05
N ALA A 250 -13.63 -18.31 13.12
CA ALA A 250 -12.48 -17.47 13.39
C ALA A 250 -12.92 -16.01 13.62
N ALA A 251 -12.22 -15.32 14.52
CA ALA A 251 -12.46 -13.90 14.76
C ALA A 251 -12.36 -13.14 13.43
N MET A 252 -13.38 -12.32 13.13
CA MET A 252 -13.40 -11.53 11.91
C MET A 252 -13.32 -12.34 10.61
N GLY A 253 -13.69 -13.62 10.63
CA GLY A 253 -13.63 -14.51 9.47
C GLY A 253 -12.21 -14.75 8.94
N LEU A 254 -11.19 -14.33 9.69
CA LEU A 254 -9.78 -14.46 9.37
C LEU A 254 -9.24 -15.70 10.10
N ASP A 255 -9.31 -16.86 9.46
CA ASP A 255 -8.74 -18.11 9.99
C ASP A 255 -7.30 -18.28 9.50
N LEU A 256 -6.34 -18.02 10.39
CA LEU A 256 -4.91 -18.19 10.13
C LEU A 256 -4.35 -19.41 10.85
N SER A 257 -5.17 -20.25 11.47
CA SER A 257 -4.71 -21.35 12.33
C SER A 257 -3.89 -22.43 11.61
N ALA A 258 -4.09 -22.59 10.29
CA ALA A 258 -3.37 -23.56 9.48
C ALA A 258 -3.33 -23.15 8.00
N GLY A 259 -2.30 -23.57 7.27
CA GLY A 259 -2.14 -23.26 5.84
C GLY A 259 -3.34 -23.66 4.97
N ASN A 260 -3.98 -24.80 5.26
CA ASN A 260 -5.17 -25.27 4.55
C ASN A 260 -6.45 -24.47 4.87
N ARG A 261 -6.44 -23.63 5.92
CA ARG A 261 -7.55 -22.72 6.26
C ARG A 261 -7.44 -21.37 5.55
N ILE A 262 -6.23 -20.96 5.19
CA ILE A 262 -5.95 -19.67 4.52
C ILE A 262 -6.65 -19.58 3.15
N GLY A 263 -6.86 -20.70 2.47
CA GLY A 263 -7.65 -20.71 1.23
C GLY A 263 -9.06 -20.09 1.40
N ALA A 264 -9.65 -20.16 2.59
CA ALA A 264 -10.99 -19.63 2.85
C ALA A 264 -11.06 -18.10 3.00
N ILE A 265 -9.91 -17.42 3.18
CA ILE A 265 -9.85 -15.95 3.28
C ILE A 265 -9.47 -15.28 1.95
N ILE A 266 -8.94 -16.04 1.00
CA ILE A 266 -8.50 -15.52 -0.31
C ILE A 266 -9.70 -15.06 -1.12
N GLY A 267 -9.64 -13.84 -1.66
CA GLY A 267 -10.70 -13.21 -2.45
C GLY A 267 -11.94 -12.81 -1.64
N ARG A 268 -11.97 -13.10 -0.34
CA ARG A 268 -13.12 -12.80 0.53
C ARG A 268 -12.99 -11.39 1.09
N VAL A 269 -14.06 -10.58 0.96
CA VAL A 269 -14.09 -9.24 1.54
C VAL A 269 -13.80 -9.30 3.04
N ALA A 270 -12.88 -8.44 3.49
CA ALA A 270 -12.52 -8.40 4.89
C ALA A 270 -13.69 -7.89 5.73
N ASN A 271 -14.04 -8.64 6.77
CA ASN A 271 -15.11 -8.24 7.68
C ASN A 271 -14.86 -6.84 8.25
N GLN A 272 -15.94 -6.09 8.49
CA GLN A 272 -15.93 -4.68 8.95
C GLN A 272 -15.36 -3.66 7.95
N THR A 273 -14.84 -4.06 6.78
CA THR A 273 -14.52 -3.10 5.71
C THR A 273 -15.76 -2.46 5.11
N GLN A 274 -16.92 -3.09 5.28
CA GLN A 274 -18.23 -2.55 4.92
C GLN A 274 -19.33 -3.20 5.76
N MET A 275 -20.50 -2.55 5.81
CA MET A 275 -21.71 -3.04 6.47
C MET A 275 -22.88 -2.93 5.49
N GLY A 276 -23.87 -3.83 5.62
CA GLY A 276 -25.08 -3.81 4.81
C GLY A 276 -25.32 -5.11 4.05
N ALA A 277 -26.28 -5.07 3.12
CA ALA A 277 -26.72 -6.25 2.37
C ALA A 277 -25.67 -6.82 1.41
N HIS A 278 -24.66 -6.03 1.05
CA HIS A 278 -23.58 -6.40 0.13
C HIS A 278 -22.23 -6.45 0.83
N ALA A 279 -22.20 -6.72 2.15
CA ALA A 279 -20.99 -6.63 2.95
C ALA A 279 -19.89 -7.65 2.56
N ASP A 280 -20.23 -8.65 1.76
CA ASP A 280 -19.37 -9.68 1.21
C ASP A 280 -18.96 -9.47 -0.26
N GLU A 281 -19.51 -8.44 -0.92
CA GLU A 281 -19.20 -8.12 -2.32
C GLU A 281 -18.08 -7.07 -2.42
N PRO A 282 -17.01 -7.31 -3.20
CA PRO A 282 -15.94 -6.33 -3.36
C PRO A 282 -16.43 -5.10 -4.14
N ASP A 283 -16.02 -3.92 -3.71
CA ASP A 283 -16.27 -2.68 -4.46
C ASP A 283 -15.25 -2.53 -5.59
N THR A 284 -15.74 -2.25 -6.80
CA THR A 284 -14.85 -1.93 -7.92
C THR A 284 -14.28 -0.51 -7.87
N LYS A 285 -14.95 0.40 -7.14
CA LYS A 285 -14.59 1.81 -6.98
C LYS A 285 -14.95 2.26 -5.56
N PRO A 286 -14.20 1.80 -4.55
CA PRO A 286 -14.54 2.07 -3.17
C PRO A 286 -14.46 3.58 -2.91
N ARG A 287 -15.47 4.14 -2.24
CA ARG A 287 -15.49 5.58 -1.91
C ARG A 287 -14.38 6.00 -0.95
N ARG A 288 -13.85 5.03 -0.18
CA ARG A 288 -12.77 5.20 0.78
C ARG A 288 -11.83 4.01 0.63
N PHE A 289 -10.54 4.29 0.69
CA PHE A 289 -9.52 3.26 0.71
C PHE A 289 -9.77 2.22 1.82
N GLY A 290 -9.64 0.94 1.48
CA GLY A 290 -9.88 -0.18 2.41
C GLY A 290 -11.34 -0.61 2.54
N ARG A 291 -12.33 0.13 1.98
CA ARG A 291 -13.73 -0.30 1.96
C ARG A 291 -13.90 -1.49 1.03
N ALA A 292 -14.63 -2.52 1.48
CA ALA A 292 -14.88 -3.75 0.73
C ALA A 292 -13.61 -4.45 0.19
N MET A 293 -12.45 -4.18 0.81
CA MET A 293 -11.18 -4.74 0.37
C MET A 293 -11.11 -6.21 0.77
N PRO A 294 -10.67 -7.12 -0.12
CA PRO A 294 -10.49 -8.52 0.25
C PRO A 294 -9.42 -8.69 1.32
N HIS A 295 -9.56 -9.72 2.17
CA HIS A 295 -8.52 -10.10 3.12
C HIS A 295 -7.18 -10.30 2.41
N VAL A 296 -7.20 -11.06 1.31
CA VAL A 296 -6.08 -11.29 0.40
C VAL A 296 -6.60 -11.25 -1.04
N ASP A 297 -6.02 -10.40 -1.88
CA ASP A 297 -6.27 -10.33 -3.32
C ASP A 297 -5.10 -10.99 -4.09
N PRO A 298 -5.28 -12.21 -4.64
CA PRO A 298 -4.23 -12.92 -5.36
C PRO A 298 -3.59 -12.07 -6.47
N GLY A 299 -2.27 -11.93 -6.40
CA GLY A 299 -1.49 -11.15 -7.36
C GLY A 299 -1.46 -9.65 -7.08
N ASN A 300 -2.23 -9.16 -6.11
CA ASN A 300 -2.39 -7.73 -5.84
C ASN A 300 -2.24 -7.40 -4.33
N PRO A 301 -1.00 -7.32 -3.81
CA PRO A 301 -0.77 -6.97 -2.41
C PRO A 301 -1.27 -5.56 -2.09
N GLY A 302 -1.26 -4.64 -3.06
CA GLY A 302 -1.87 -3.31 -2.93
C GLY A 302 -3.37 -3.33 -2.63
N ASN A 303 -4.11 -4.38 -3.00
CA ASN A 303 -5.53 -4.51 -2.70
C ASN A 303 -5.83 -5.55 -1.60
N SER A 304 -4.85 -5.86 -0.74
CA SER A 304 -4.99 -6.89 0.29
C SER A 304 -5.07 -6.29 1.70
N TYR A 305 -6.26 -6.37 2.31
CA TYR A 305 -6.55 -5.75 3.61
C TYR A 305 -5.65 -6.26 4.74
N LEU A 306 -5.36 -7.56 4.74
CA LEU A 306 -4.48 -8.18 5.74
C LEU A 306 -3.10 -7.51 5.76
N LEU A 307 -2.56 -7.16 4.58
CA LEU A 307 -1.25 -6.55 4.47
C LEU A 307 -1.26 -5.14 5.10
N TYR A 308 -2.25 -4.30 4.77
CA TYR A 308 -2.34 -2.97 5.38
C TYR A 308 -2.60 -2.99 6.88
N LYS A 309 -3.29 -4.01 7.41
CA LYS A 309 -3.38 -4.22 8.86
C LYS A 309 -1.99 -4.43 9.47
N MET A 310 -1.09 -5.16 8.82
CA MET A 310 0.30 -5.28 9.29
C MET A 310 1.09 -3.97 9.15
N LEU A 311 0.88 -3.22 8.06
CA LEU A 311 1.60 -1.97 7.78
C LEU A 311 1.26 -0.83 8.75
N VAL A 312 0.07 -0.80 9.35
CA VAL A 312 -0.28 0.21 10.37
C VAL A 312 0.32 -0.09 11.75
N GLY A 313 1.00 -1.22 11.90
CA GLY A 313 1.61 -1.68 13.14
C GLY A 313 2.93 -0.98 13.48
N PRO A 314 3.30 -0.92 14.77
CA PRO A 314 4.55 -0.31 15.24
C PRO A 314 5.81 -1.03 14.77
N ILE A 315 5.76 -2.35 14.50
CA ILE A 315 6.92 -3.08 13.94
C ILE A 315 7.28 -2.52 12.57
N TYR A 316 6.30 -2.40 11.68
CA TYR A 316 6.53 -1.85 10.35
C TYR A 316 7.05 -0.41 10.44
N ALA A 317 6.48 0.43 11.32
CA ALA A 317 6.93 1.82 11.48
C ALA A 317 8.42 1.95 11.88
N ARG A 318 9.04 0.90 12.43
CA ARG A 318 10.47 0.86 12.78
C ARG A 318 11.34 0.12 11.76
N SER A 319 10.72 -0.46 10.72
CA SER A 319 11.39 -1.25 9.69
C SER A 319 12.19 -0.37 8.73
N SER A 320 13.15 -0.98 8.03
CA SER A 320 13.87 -0.30 6.95
C SER A 320 12.94 0.04 5.77
N ALA A 321 11.92 -0.79 5.54
CA ALA A 321 10.88 -0.54 4.53
C ALA A 321 10.03 0.70 4.82
N ALA A 322 9.97 1.17 6.07
CA ALA A 322 9.31 2.42 6.45
C ALA A 322 10.20 3.67 6.32
N ALA A 323 11.45 3.52 5.87
CA ALA A 323 12.32 4.66 5.58
C ALA A 323 11.67 5.61 4.55
N ASP A 324 11.89 6.91 4.75
CA ASP A 324 11.36 7.99 3.91
C ASP A 324 9.81 8.09 3.87
N LEU A 325 9.10 7.47 4.82
CA LEU A 325 7.66 7.73 4.98
C LEU A 325 7.41 9.19 5.32
N ALA A 326 6.42 9.79 4.68
CA ALA A 326 5.94 11.12 5.02
C ALA A 326 5.51 11.18 6.50
N PRO A 327 5.79 12.28 7.22
CA PRO A 327 5.39 12.42 8.62
C PRO A 327 3.89 12.14 8.83
N GLY A 328 3.57 11.33 9.85
CA GLY A 328 2.19 10.96 10.20
C GLY A 328 1.51 9.97 9.23
N GLU A 329 2.22 9.41 8.25
CA GLU A 329 1.61 8.53 7.23
C GLU A 329 1.00 7.26 7.83
N ILE A 330 1.65 6.65 8.82
CA ILE A 330 1.11 5.48 9.53
C ILE A 330 -0.20 5.81 10.25
N ASP A 331 -0.31 6.99 10.85
CA ASP A 331 -1.52 7.41 11.56
C ASP A 331 -2.66 7.68 10.57
N ARG A 332 -2.37 8.32 9.43
CA ARG A 332 -3.35 8.49 8.34
C ARG A 332 -3.82 7.15 7.78
N LEU A 333 -2.89 6.22 7.53
CA LEU A 333 -3.21 4.88 7.05
C LEU A 333 -4.07 4.14 8.08
N ARG A 334 -3.71 4.22 9.37
CA ARG A 334 -4.49 3.63 10.47
C ARG A 334 -5.90 4.19 10.49
N ALA A 335 -6.05 5.51 10.42
CA ALA A 335 -7.35 6.17 10.38
C ALA A 335 -8.20 5.76 9.15
N SER A 336 -7.57 5.32 8.07
CA SER A 336 -8.26 4.98 6.81
C SER A 336 -8.57 3.50 6.65
N VAL A 337 -7.67 2.60 7.07
CA VAL A 337 -7.82 1.15 6.88
C VAL A 337 -8.35 0.45 8.12
N VAL A 338 -8.01 0.93 9.33
CA VAL A 338 -8.45 0.29 10.58
C VAL A 338 -9.87 0.72 10.87
N VAL A 339 -10.80 0.07 10.17
CA VAL A 339 -12.21 0.04 10.52
C VAL A 339 -12.50 -1.18 11.39
N GLY A 340 -13.47 -1.01 12.29
CA GLY A 340 -13.92 -2.08 13.16
C GLY A 340 -13.04 -2.28 14.41
N LEU A 341 -12.75 -3.54 14.75
CA LEU A 341 -11.96 -3.85 15.94
C LEU A 341 -10.50 -3.38 15.75
N PRO A 342 -9.96 -2.61 16.71
CA PRO A 342 -8.57 -2.19 16.65
C PRO A 342 -7.66 -3.41 16.72
N MET A 343 -6.51 -3.35 16.05
CA MET A 343 -5.47 -4.35 16.27
C MET A 343 -4.99 -4.28 17.73
N PRO A 344 -4.56 -5.41 18.33
CA PRO A 344 -3.95 -5.38 19.64
C PRO A 344 -2.82 -4.34 19.68
N PRO A 345 -2.73 -3.50 20.72
CA PRO A 345 -1.74 -2.42 20.79
C PRO A 345 -0.32 -2.93 21.06
N TYR A 346 -0.11 -4.24 21.14
CA TYR A 346 1.12 -4.86 21.62
C TYR A 346 1.94 -5.46 20.46
N ASP A 347 3.21 -5.08 20.40
CA ASP A 347 4.19 -5.56 19.41
C ASP A 347 4.41 -7.08 19.47
N PHE A 348 4.10 -7.73 20.60
CA PHE A 348 4.34 -9.16 20.80
C PHE A 348 3.61 -10.08 19.80
N TYR A 349 2.55 -9.60 19.16
CA TYR A 349 1.78 -10.37 18.17
C TYR A 349 1.99 -9.89 16.74
N ALA A 350 2.88 -8.92 16.53
CA ALA A 350 3.13 -8.38 15.21
C ALA A 350 4.17 -9.24 14.47
N ILE A 351 3.92 -9.44 13.18
CA ILE A 351 4.80 -10.19 12.29
C ILE A 351 6.11 -9.41 12.12
N PRO A 352 7.29 -10.06 12.17
CA PRO A 352 8.57 -9.43 11.87
C PRO A 352 8.60 -8.80 10.47
N GLU A 353 9.52 -7.87 10.21
CA GLU A 353 9.70 -7.23 8.89
C GLU A 353 9.82 -8.28 7.76
N SER A 354 10.60 -9.33 7.95
CA SER A 354 10.76 -10.39 6.96
C SER A 354 9.46 -11.15 6.68
N GLY A 355 8.57 -11.29 7.66
CA GLY A 355 7.26 -11.91 7.47
C GLY A 355 6.28 -11.02 6.72
N VAL A 356 6.37 -9.69 6.87
CA VAL A 356 5.57 -8.73 6.09
C VAL A 356 6.01 -8.73 4.62
N ASP A 357 7.32 -8.72 4.37
CA ASP A 357 7.89 -8.86 3.02
C ASP A 357 7.51 -10.21 2.38
N ALA A 358 7.62 -11.30 3.14
CA ALA A 358 7.22 -12.63 2.67
C ALA A 358 5.72 -12.72 2.37
N LEU A 359 4.87 -12.09 3.19
CA LEU A 359 3.43 -11.99 2.94
C LEU A 359 3.14 -11.23 1.64
N SER A 360 3.75 -10.06 1.43
CA SER A 360 3.58 -9.28 0.18
C SER A 360 4.04 -10.08 -1.05
N THR A 361 5.17 -10.78 -0.93
CA THR A 361 5.71 -11.64 -2.00
C THR A 361 4.77 -12.82 -2.29
N TRP A 362 4.26 -13.49 -1.26
CA TRP A 362 3.27 -14.56 -1.42
C TRP A 362 1.98 -14.07 -2.09
N ILE A 363 1.47 -12.90 -1.71
CA ILE A 363 0.28 -12.33 -2.35
C ILE A 363 0.57 -12.01 -3.81
N SER A 364 1.65 -11.29 -4.11
CA SER A 364 2.02 -10.90 -5.48
C SER A 364 2.27 -12.09 -6.42
N THR A 365 2.58 -13.27 -5.87
CA THR A 365 2.75 -14.52 -6.63
C THR A 365 1.47 -15.32 -6.83
N GLY A 366 0.31 -14.78 -6.44
CA GLY A 366 -0.99 -15.41 -6.62
C GLY A 366 -1.55 -16.09 -5.37
N ALA A 367 -0.94 -15.87 -4.21
CA ALA A 367 -1.42 -16.33 -2.90
C ALA A 367 -1.67 -17.86 -2.83
N HIS A 368 -0.87 -18.66 -3.52
CA HIS A 368 -1.04 -20.12 -3.51
C HIS A 368 -0.64 -20.70 -2.15
N THR A 369 -1.47 -21.58 -1.59
CA THR A 369 -1.19 -22.23 -0.30
C THR A 369 -0.69 -23.66 -0.55
N PRO A 370 0.56 -23.98 -0.19
CA PRO A 370 1.10 -25.32 -0.39
C PRO A 370 0.51 -26.29 0.64
N ALA A 371 0.40 -27.57 0.25
CA ALA A 371 0.21 -28.64 1.22
C ALA A 371 1.57 -28.92 1.87
N CYS A 372 1.74 -28.52 3.13
CA CYS A 372 2.95 -28.84 3.87
C CYS A 372 2.98 -30.35 4.22
N PRO A 373 4.13 -31.02 4.03
CA PRO A 373 4.28 -32.45 4.28
C PRO A 373 4.19 -32.84 5.76
#